data_AF-A0A379Z3Z2-F1
#
_entry.id   AF-A0A379Z3Z2-F1
#
_cell.length_a   1.000
_cell.length_b   1.000
_cell.length_c   1.000
_cell.angle_alpha   90.00
_cell.angle_beta   90.00
_cell.angle_gamma   90.00
#
_symmetry.space_group_name_H-M   'P 1'
#
loop_
_entity.id
_entity.type
_entity.pdbx_description
1 polymer ?
#
loop_
_entity_poly.entity_id
_entity_poly.type
_entity_poly.pdbx_seq_one_letter_code
_entity_poly.pdbx_strand_id
1 'polypeptide(L)'
;MGHYFNAWLKQTGLLPQEGCPTAGSVYVYANSLQRTVATAQFFSNGAFPGCDVSVHHQDKMGEMDPTFNPIITDTSEAFNQQALAAMNAALGSLKLDASYQQLAKIIDYKDSAACKTDKHCDLTKEASVMSAVPGKEPGVSGPLRVGNSLVDAFMLQYYEGFPMKEVAWGKIATPQQWKQLAQLKDGYQDSLFTSPVVAQNVAKPLLTYINNALLGERKPDAPKLTVLVGPRLQYRLAAVGHAVPAVSAAAAVRENADRRQTGVPALARRAKQP
;
A
#
# COMPACT_ATOMS: atom_id res chain seq x y z
N MET A 1 -14.92 10.86 3.59
CA MET A 1 -13.50 11.02 3.97
C MET A 1 -13.02 12.47 3.91
N GLY A 2 -13.11 13.18 2.77
CA GLY A 2 -12.66 14.57 2.67
C GLY A 2 -13.24 15.51 3.75
N HIS A 3 -14.57 15.48 3.93
CA HIS A 3 -15.25 16.28 4.95
C HIS A 3 -14.74 16.03 6.38
N TYR A 4 -14.52 14.75 6.72
CA TYR A 4 -13.95 14.36 8.01
C TYR A 4 -12.54 14.96 8.21
N PHE A 5 -11.68 14.86 7.19
CA PHE A 5 -10.33 15.44 7.26
C PHE A 5 -10.37 16.96 7.35
N ASN A 6 -11.30 17.64 6.68
CA ASN A 6 -11.48 19.08 6.86
C ASN A 6 -11.77 19.44 8.32
N ALA A 7 -12.76 18.78 8.94
CA ALA A 7 -13.12 19.04 10.33
C ALA A 7 -11.94 18.79 11.28
N TRP A 8 -11.23 17.67 11.09
CA TRP A 8 -10.05 17.35 11.90
C TRP A 8 -8.90 18.34 11.71
N LEU A 9 -8.61 18.75 10.47
CA LEU A 9 -7.53 19.70 10.17
C LEU A 9 -7.83 21.13 10.65
N LYS A 10 -9.11 21.51 10.71
CA LYS A 10 -9.54 22.74 11.38
C LYS A 10 -9.36 22.63 12.89
N GLN A 11 -9.75 21.52 13.49
CA GLN A 11 -9.58 21.28 14.92
C GLN A 11 -8.11 21.35 15.36
N THR A 12 -7.18 20.86 14.54
CA THR A 12 -5.74 20.92 14.82
C THR A 12 -5.10 22.28 14.49
N GLY A 13 -5.87 23.23 13.94
CA GLY A 13 -5.39 24.55 13.56
C GLY A 13 -4.55 24.58 12.29
N LEU A 14 -4.50 23.49 11.51
CA LEU A 14 -3.76 23.46 10.25
C LEU A 14 -4.51 24.22 9.13
N LEU A 15 -5.84 24.17 9.17
CA LEU A 15 -6.73 24.88 8.25
C LEU A 15 -7.49 26.01 8.98
N PRO A 16 -7.89 27.08 8.26
CA PRO A 16 -8.75 28.11 8.83
C PRO A 16 -10.11 27.54 9.25
N GLN A 17 -10.68 28.02 10.35
CA GLN A 17 -11.98 27.54 10.85
C GLN A 17 -13.11 27.76 9.84
N GLU A 18 -13.03 28.87 9.08
CA GLU A 18 -14.00 29.27 8.09
C GLU A 18 -13.34 29.58 6.75
N GLY A 19 -14.12 29.48 5.67
CA GLY A 19 -13.67 29.78 4.32
C GLY A 19 -12.69 28.75 3.74
N CYS A 20 -12.05 29.15 2.64
CA CYS A 20 -11.12 28.33 1.89
C CYS A 20 -9.71 28.40 2.46
N PRO A 21 -8.90 27.33 2.31
CA PRO A 21 -7.47 27.41 2.56
C PRO A 21 -6.85 28.52 1.70
N THR A 22 -5.82 29.18 2.22
CA THR A 22 -5.02 30.14 1.44
C THR A 22 -4.50 29.48 0.17
N ALA A 23 -4.48 30.20 -0.94
CA ALA A 23 -3.94 29.70 -2.20
C ALA A 23 -2.52 29.11 -1.99
N GLY A 24 -2.27 27.92 -2.56
CA GLY A 24 -1.00 27.20 -2.40
C GLY A 24 -0.77 26.54 -1.03
N SER A 25 -1.61 26.77 -0.01
CA SER A 25 -1.44 26.14 1.31
C SER A 25 -1.82 24.66 1.34
N VAL A 26 -2.56 24.18 0.34
CA VAL A 26 -2.90 22.78 0.13
C VAL A 26 -2.39 22.33 -1.22
N TYR A 27 -1.62 21.25 -1.24
CA TYR A 27 -1.12 20.61 -2.45
C TYR A 27 -1.64 19.18 -2.53
N VAL A 28 -2.40 18.85 -3.58
CA VAL A 28 -2.95 17.51 -3.78
C VAL A 28 -2.26 16.87 -4.97
N TYR A 29 -1.57 15.76 -4.76
CA TYR A 29 -0.81 15.06 -5.79
C TYR A 29 -1.23 13.59 -5.86
N ALA A 30 -1.71 13.20 -7.04
CA ALA A 30 -2.18 11.86 -7.32
C ALA A 30 -1.28 11.20 -8.36
N ASN A 31 -1.24 9.87 -8.32
CA ASN A 31 -0.79 9.09 -9.46
C ASN A 31 -1.69 9.37 -10.68
N SER A 32 -1.15 9.19 -11.90
CA SER A 32 -1.82 9.51 -13.17
C SER A 32 -2.80 8.43 -13.67
N LEU A 33 -3.35 7.63 -12.77
CA LEU A 33 -4.42 6.67 -13.09
C LEU A 33 -5.78 7.29 -12.80
N GLN A 34 -6.77 6.99 -13.64
CA GLN A 34 -8.14 7.54 -13.49
C GLN A 34 -8.68 7.37 -12.07
N ARG A 35 -8.52 6.17 -11.47
CA ARG A 35 -9.03 5.88 -10.11
C ARG A 35 -8.36 6.73 -9.03
N THR A 36 -7.08 7.09 -9.18
CA THR A 36 -6.34 7.89 -8.18
C THR A 36 -6.65 9.36 -8.34
N VAL A 37 -6.69 9.88 -9.57
CA VAL A 37 -7.10 11.26 -9.85
C VAL A 37 -8.54 11.51 -9.41
N ALA A 38 -9.48 10.62 -9.74
CA ALA A 38 -10.87 10.74 -9.31
C ALA A 38 -11.00 10.71 -7.77
N THR A 39 -10.28 9.80 -7.09
CA THR A 39 -10.26 9.76 -5.62
C THR A 39 -9.74 11.08 -5.03
N ALA A 40 -8.68 11.65 -5.61
CA ALA A 40 -8.14 12.93 -5.18
C ALA A 40 -9.14 14.07 -5.39
N GLN A 41 -9.85 14.11 -6.52
CA GLN A 41 -10.90 15.09 -6.80
C GLN A 41 -12.06 14.98 -5.79
N PHE A 42 -12.59 13.78 -5.55
CA PHE A 42 -13.65 13.58 -4.55
C PHE A 42 -13.18 13.91 -3.13
N PHE A 43 -11.93 13.61 -2.80
CA PHE A 43 -11.34 14.02 -1.53
C PHE A 43 -11.27 15.54 -1.42
N SER A 44 -10.69 16.23 -2.42
CA SER A 44 -10.55 17.69 -2.46
C SER A 44 -11.91 18.39 -2.38
N ASN A 45 -12.88 17.96 -3.19
CA ASN A 45 -14.23 18.53 -3.18
C ASN A 45 -14.94 18.34 -1.84
N GLY A 46 -14.75 17.19 -1.19
CA GLY A 46 -15.30 16.93 0.14
C GLY A 46 -14.57 17.68 1.25
N ALA A 47 -13.27 17.91 1.11
CA ALA A 47 -12.43 18.57 2.11
C ALA A 47 -12.44 20.10 1.97
N PHE A 48 -12.63 20.64 0.77
CA PHE A 48 -12.55 22.07 0.46
C PHE A 48 -13.71 22.47 -0.47
N PRO A 49 -14.97 22.32 -0.02
CA PRO A 49 -16.13 22.56 -0.87
C PRO A 49 -16.17 24.02 -1.34
N GLY A 50 -16.28 24.22 -2.66
CA GLY A 50 -16.31 25.56 -3.27
C GLY A 50 -14.97 26.28 -3.35
N CYS A 51 -13.87 25.62 -2.98
CA CYS A 51 -12.52 26.19 -3.01
C CYS A 51 -11.76 25.75 -4.25
N ASP A 52 -10.89 26.63 -4.74
CA ASP A 52 -10.00 26.33 -5.86
C ASP A 52 -8.76 25.55 -5.37
N VAL A 53 -8.93 24.23 -5.19
CA VAL A 53 -7.85 23.30 -4.85
C VAL A 53 -7.65 22.33 -6.00
N SER A 54 -6.61 22.58 -6.80
CA SER A 54 -6.24 21.74 -7.94
C SER A 54 -5.67 20.38 -7.52
N VAL A 55 -5.97 19.35 -8.31
CA VAL A 55 -5.33 18.04 -8.21
C VAL A 55 -4.22 17.96 -9.25
N HIS A 56 -3.01 17.71 -8.79
CA HIS A 56 -1.83 17.54 -9.63
C HIS A 56 -1.60 16.04 -9.89
N HIS A 57 -1.14 15.73 -11.08
CA HIS A 57 -0.64 14.43 -11.51
C HIS A 57 0.27 14.65 -12.73
N GLN A 58 0.97 13.63 -13.24
CA GLN A 58 1.73 13.80 -14.48
C GLN A 58 0.78 13.99 -15.66
N ASP A 59 1.20 14.80 -16.63
CA ASP A 59 0.40 15.13 -17.82
C ASP A 59 -0.12 13.89 -18.55
N LYS A 60 0.68 12.83 -18.60
CA LYS A 60 0.33 11.59 -19.28
C LYS A 60 -0.56 10.70 -18.40
N MET A 61 -1.86 10.79 -18.62
CA MET A 61 -2.86 9.92 -18.00
C MET A 61 -2.74 8.47 -18.48
N GLY A 62 -2.99 7.52 -17.57
CA GLY A 62 -2.99 6.08 -17.83
C GLY A 62 -1.66 5.38 -17.52
N GLU A 63 -0.58 6.13 -17.28
CA GLU A 63 0.72 5.59 -16.88
C GLU A 63 0.96 5.72 -15.38
N MET A 64 1.77 4.81 -14.84
CA MET A 64 2.20 4.86 -13.45
C MET A 64 3.26 5.93 -13.26
N ASP A 65 2.94 6.93 -12.45
CA ASP A 65 3.89 7.93 -12.00
C ASP A 65 5.01 7.24 -11.17
N PRO A 66 6.31 7.43 -11.51
CA PRO A 66 7.43 6.84 -10.79
C PRO A 66 7.44 7.11 -9.29
N THR A 67 6.87 8.23 -8.82
CA THR A 67 6.73 8.53 -7.39
C THR A 67 5.87 7.48 -6.68
N PHE A 68 4.86 6.95 -7.37
CA PHE A 68 3.89 5.99 -6.84
C PHE A 68 4.08 4.58 -7.39
N ASN A 69 5.13 4.34 -8.19
CA ASN A 69 5.35 3.08 -8.91
C ASN A 69 6.31 2.15 -8.16
N PRO A 70 5.83 1.04 -7.57
CA PRO A 70 6.61 0.19 -6.66
C PRO A 70 7.39 -0.89 -7.38
N ILE A 71 8.22 -0.47 -8.32
CA ILE A 71 9.04 -1.38 -9.12
C ILE A 71 10.38 -1.66 -8.45
N ILE A 72 10.93 -2.83 -8.76
CA ILE A 72 12.33 -3.14 -8.48
C ILE A 72 13.21 -2.23 -9.34
N THR A 73 14.09 -1.47 -8.70
CA THR A 73 15.01 -0.52 -9.34
C THR A 73 16.46 -0.96 -9.24
N ASP A 74 16.80 -1.76 -8.24
CA ASP A 74 18.11 -2.41 -8.14
C ASP A 74 18.17 -3.59 -9.12
N THR A 75 19.14 -3.54 -10.03
CA THR A 75 19.35 -4.54 -11.08
C THR A 75 20.38 -5.61 -10.70
N SER A 76 20.93 -5.57 -9.49
CA SER A 76 21.97 -6.50 -9.07
C SER A 76 21.42 -7.89 -8.75
N GLU A 77 22.21 -8.92 -9.07
CA GLU A 77 21.86 -10.30 -8.72
C GLU A 77 21.83 -10.50 -7.20
N ALA A 78 22.73 -9.83 -6.47
CA ALA A 78 22.76 -9.86 -5.01
C ALA A 78 21.42 -9.35 -4.41
N PHE A 79 20.89 -8.24 -4.91
CA PHE A 79 19.58 -7.75 -4.49
C PHE A 79 18.48 -8.76 -4.84
N ASN A 80 18.48 -9.30 -6.06
CA ASN A 80 17.46 -10.26 -6.48
C ASN A 80 17.42 -11.50 -5.56
N GLN A 81 18.58 -12.08 -5.23
CA GLN A 81 18.69 -13.20 -4.31
C GLN A 81 18.17 -12.85 -2.90
N GLN A 82 18.55 -11.68 -2.35
CA GLN A 82 18.08 -11.21 -1.05
C GLN A 82 16.57 -10.96 -1.03
N ALA A 83 16.03 -10.32 -2.08
CA ALA A 83 14.61 -10.05 -2.24
C ALA A 83 13.80 -11.35 -2.31
N LEU A 84 14.21 -12.30 -3.14
CA LEU A 84 13.54 -13.60 -3.26
C LEU A 84 13.61 -14.38 -1.94
N ALA A 85 14.76 -14.41 -1.27
CA ALA A 85 14.88 -15.07 0.03
C ALA A 85 13.94 -14.45 1.07
N ALA A 86 13.88 -13.11 1.14
CA ALA A 86 13.03 -12.41 2.09
C ALA A 86 11.53 -12.59 1.81
N MET A 87 11.10 -12.52 0.54
CA MET A 87 9.72 -12.75 0.15
C MET A 87 9.28 -14.21 0.39
N ASN A 88 10.14 -15.18 0.09
CA ASN A 88 9.86 -16.59 0.37
C ASN A 88 9.81 -16.88 1.88
N ALA A 89 10.68 -16.27 2.68
CA ALA A 89 10.64 -16.38 4.13
C ALA A 89 9.35 -15.78 4.70
N ALA A 90 8.92 -14.62 4.21
CA ALA A 90 7.66 -14.00 4.58
C ALA A 90 6.48 -14.93 4.26
N LEU A 91 6.41 -15.46 3.03
CA LEU A 91 5.36 -16.41 2.64
C LEU A 91 5.37 -17.68 3.50
N GLY A 92 6.55 -18.27 3.74
CA GLY A 92 6.70 -19.50 4.53
C GLY A 92 6.27 -19.35 5.99
N SER A 93 6.24 -18.13 6.52
CA SER A 93 5.75 -17.84 7.88
C SER A 93 4.22 -17.84 7.99
N LEU A 94 3.51 -17.70 6.87
CA LEU A 94 2.06 -17.59 6.84
C LEU A 94 1.38 -18.97 6.95
N LYS A 95 0.19 -19.00 7.57
CA LYS A 95 -0.66 -20.19 7.66
C LYS A 95 -1.94 -19.97 6.87
N LEU A 96 -1.93 -20.35 5.59
CA LEU A 96 -2.98 -20.00 4.63
C LEU A 96 -3.88 -21.17 4.21
N ASP A 97 -3.57 -22.41 4.62
CA ASP A 97 -4.27 -23.62 4.17
C ASP A 97 -5.78 -23.54 4.42
N ALA A 98 -6.19 -23.08 5.61
CA ALA A 98 -7.60 -22.91 5.94
C ALA A 98 -8.27 -21.88 5.02
N SER A 99 -7.59 -20.78 4.72
CA SER A 99 -8.09 -19.74 3.82
C SER A 99 -8.20 -20.23 2.38
N TYR A 100 -7.22 -20.99 1.90
CA TYR A 100 -7.28 -21.64 0.58
C TYR A 100 -8.42 -22.65 0.49
N GLN A 101 -8.62 -23.49 1.51
CA GLN A 101 -9.74 -24.45 1.56
C GLN A 101 -11.10 -23.75 1.56
N GLN A 102 -11.22 -22.66 2.32
CA GLN A 102 -12.45 -21.86 2.34
C GLN A 102 -12.70 -21.23 0.97
N LEU A 103 -11.68 -20.59 0.38
CA LEU A 103 -11.79 -19.98 -0.95
C LEU A 103 -12.16 -21.02 -2.00
N ALA A 104 -11.51 -22.19 -2.00
CA ALA A 104 -11.78 -23.26 -2.94
C ALA A 104 -13.23 -23.76 -2.89
N LYS A 105 -13.85 -23.79 -1.71
CA LYS A 105 -15.28 -24.11 -1.52
C LYS A 105 -16.20 -23.01 -2.04
N ILE A 106 -15.82 -21.74 -1.86
CA ILE A 106 -16.63 -20.61 -2.34
C ILE A 106 -16.68 -20.60 -3.87
N ILE A 107 -15.53 -20.75 -4.52
CA ILE A 107 -15.41 -20.64 -5.98
C ILE A 107 -15.68 -21.96 -6.73
N ASP A 108 -16.05 -23.02 -6.01
CA ASP A 108 -16.18 -24.38 -6.54
C ASP A 108 -14.94 -24.77 -7.38
N TYR A 109 -13.74 -24.60 -6.80
CA TYR A 109 -12.46 -24.63 -7.55
C TYR A 109 -12.23 -25.91 -8.34
N LYS A 110 -12.73 -27.05 -7.86
CA LYS A 110 -12.66 -28.34 -8.55
C LYS A 110 -13.37 -28.33 -9.91
N ASP A 111 -14.37 -27.47 -10.06
CA ASP A 111 -15.13 -27.30 -11.30
C ASP A 111 -14.60 -26.21 -12.22
N SER A 112 -13.54 -25.50 -11.81
CA SER A 112 -12.90 -24.45 -12.60
C SER A 112 -12.11 -25.01 -13.80
N ALA A 113 -11.85 -24.16 -14.79
CA ALA A 113 -10.98 -24.48 -15.92
C ALA A 113 -9.56 -24.85 -15.46
N ALA A 114 -9.04 -24.20 -14.40
CA ALA A 114 -7.72 -24.50 -13.84
C ALA A 114 -7.61 -25.96 -13.38
N CYS A 115 -8.66 -26.50 -12.74
CA CYS A 115 -8.66 -27.91 -12.34
C CYS A 115 -8.97 -28.85 -13.52
N LYS A 116 -9.99 -28.55 -14.33
CA LYS A 116 -10.45 -29.44 -15.40
C LYS A 116 -9.44 -29.57 -16.54
N THR A 117 -8.85 -28.45 -16.95
CA THR A 117 -7.91 -28.36 -18.07
C THR A 117 -6.47 -28.48 -17.59
N ASP A 118 -6.05 -27.62 -16.67
CA ASP A 118 -4.64 -27.46 -16.30
C ASP A 118 -4.22 -28.39 -15.14
N LYS A 119 -5.16 -29.16 -14.58
CA LYS A 119 -4.96 -30.11 -13.47
C LYS A 119 -4.49 -29.47 -12.16
N HIS A 120 -4.68 -28.15 -12.02
CA HIS A 120 -4.48 -27.37 -10.80
C HIS A 120 -5.76 -27.40 -9.96
N CYS A 121 -5.90 -28.44 -9.13
CA CYS A 121 -7.16 -28.75 -8.43
C CYS A 121 -7.13 -28.47 -6.91
N ASP A 122 -5.98 -28.09 -6.37
CA ASP A 122 -5.82 -27.94 -4.92
C ASP A 122 -4.89 -26.77 -4.58
N LEU A 123 -5.51 -25.63 -4.23
CA LEU A 123 -4.80 -24.41 -3.86
C LEU A 123 -3.85 -24.59 -2.66
N THR A 124 -4.01 -25.64 -1.83
CA THR A 124 -3.10 -25.88 -0.70
C THR A 124 -1.86 -26.70 -1.06
N LYS A 125 -1.87 -27.38 -2.22
CA LYS A 125 -0.75 -28.25 -2.64
C LYS A 125 0.14 -27.61 -3.70
N GLU A 126 -0.34 -26.56 -4.33
CA GLU A 126 0.40 -25.83 -5.36
C GLU A 126 1.39 -24.84 -4.71
N ALA A 127 2.59 -24.74 -5.29
CA ALA A 127 3.59 -23.80 -4.83
C ALA A 127 3.31 -22.40 -5.40
N SER A 128 3.44 -21.37 -4.57
CA SER A 128 3.53 -19.99 -5.05
C SER A 128 4.99 -19.64 -5.34
N VAL A 129 5.26 -19.03 -6.50
CA VAL A 129 6.63 -18.71 -6.94
C VAL A 129 6.83 -17.20 -6.99
N MET A 130 7.78 -16.70 -6.20
CA MET A 130 8.12 -15.28 -6.13
C MET A 130 8.99 -14.83 -7.31
N SER A 131 8.88 -13.56 -7.68
CA SER A 131 9.70 -12.93 -8.72
C SER A 131 10.08 -11.50 -8.33
N ALA A 132 11.34 -11.13 -8.51
CA ALA A 132 11.85 -9.77 -8.29
C ALA A 132 12.56 -9.27 -9.57
N VAL A 133 11.78 -8.94 -10.60
CA VAL A 133 12.30 -8.56 -11.92
C VAL A 133 12.51 -7.03 -11.98
N PRO A 134 13.70 -6.54 -12.36
CA PRO A 134 13.93 -5.10 -12.52
C PRO A 134 12.93 -4.45 -13.47
N GLY A 135 12.47 -3.26 -13.14
CA GLY A 135 11.45 -2.53 -13.89
C GLY A 135 10.02 -3.04 -13.68
N LYS A 136 9.81 -4.08 -12.87
CA LYS A 136 8.49 -4.62 -12.52
C LYS A 136 8.26 -4.58 -11.02
N GLU A 137 7.01 -4.65 -10.62
CA GLU A 137 6.65 -4.85 -9.21
C GLU A 137 7.16 -6.23 -8.74
N PRO A 138 7.51 -6.39 -7.45
CA PRO A 138 7.62 -7.69 -6.82
C PRO A 138 6.37 -8.52 -7.11
N GLY A 139 6.56 -9.75 -7.58
CA GLY A 139 5.48 -10.56 -8.12
C GLY A 139 5.43 -11.95 -7.50
N VAL A 140 4.28 -12.59 -7.64
CA VAL A 140 4.05 -13.99 -7.28
C VAL A 140 3.14 -14.65 -8.28
N SER A 141 3.45 -15.88 -8.69
CA SER A 141 2.55 -16.77 -9.42
C SER A 141 2.05 -17.90 -8.51
N GLY A 142 1.01 -18.62 -8.94
CA GLY A 142 0.41 -19.71 -8.16
C GLY A 142 -0.72 -19.25 -7.22
N PRO A 143 -1.05 -20.06 -6.20
CA PRO A 143 -2.30 -19.92 -5.42
C PRO A 143 -2.39 -18.62 -4.63
N LEU A 144 -1.28 -18.03 -4.17
CA LEU A 144 -1.31 -16.75 -3.46
C LEU A 144 -1.86 -15.61 -4.31
N ARG A 145 -1.49 -15.58 -5.61
CA ARG A 145 -2.02 -14.59 -6.56
C ARG A 145 -3.51 -14.79 -6.81
N VAL A 146 -3.93 -16.05 -6.98
CA VAL A 146 -5.35 -16.41 -7.17
C VAL A 146 -6.16 -16.00 -5.94
N GLY A 147 -5.65 -16.32 -4.75
CA GLY A 147 -6.25 -15.96 -3.46
C GLY A 147 -6.47 -14.46 -3.31
N ASN A 148 -5.41 -13.66 -3.48
CA ASN A 148 -5.50 -12.22 -3.43
C ASN A 148 -6.51 -11.66 -4.44
N SER A 149 -6.45 -12.12 -5.69
CA SER A 149 -7.31 -11.58 -6.77
C SER A 149 -8.79 -11.80 -6.50
N LEU A 150 -9.17 -13.02 -6.07
CA LEU A 150 -10.56 -13.36 -5.80
C LEU A 150 -11.07 -12.69 -4.53
N VAL A 151 -10.27 -12.67 -3.46
CA VAL A 151 -10.68 -12.03 -2.20
C VAL A 151 -10.80 -10.52 -2.35
N ASP A 152 -9.90 -9.87 -3.10
CA ASP A 152 -10.02 -8.44 -3.41
C ASP A 152 -11.31 -8.17 -4.21
N ALA A 153 -11.65 -9.02 -5.18
CA ALA A 153 -12.92 -8.91 -5.91
C ALA A 153 -14.14 -9.04 -4.98
N PHE A 154 -14.14 -10.01 -4.06
CA PHE A 154 -15.24 -10.16 -3.09
C PHE A 154 -15.37 -8.93 -2.18
N MET A 155 -14.25 -8.41 -1.66
CA MET A 155 -14.26 -7.21 -0.82
C MET A 155 -14.77 -5.99 -1.59
N LEU A 156 -14.41 -5.85 -2.86
CA LEU A 156 -14.89 -4.75 -3.70
C LEU A 156 -16.37 -4.87 -4.01
N GLN A 157 -16.90 -6.07 -4.27
CA GLN A 157 -18.35 -6.29 -4.40
C GLN A 157 -19.10 -5.84 -3.13
N TYR A 158 -18.56 -6.18 -1.96
CA TYR A 158 -19.12 -5.76 -0.68
C TYR A 158 -19.08 -4.24 -0.49
N TYR A 159 -17.95 -3.59 -0.76
CA TYR A 159 -17.82 -2.14 -0.61
C TYR A 159 -18.63 -1.34 -1.64
N GLU A 160 -18.86 -1.90 -2.82
CA GLU A 160 -19.73 -1.31 -3.86
C GLU A 160 -21.23 -1.46 -3.51
N GLY A 161 -21.57 -2.22 -2.47
CA GLY A 161 -22.95 -2.37 -2.00
C GLY A 161 -23.78 -3.35 -2.82
N PHE A 162 -23.15 -4.33 -3.46
CA PHE A 162 -23.88 -5.41 -4.14
C PHE A 162 -24.82 -6.13 -3.15
N PRO A 163 -25.98 -6.65 -3.58
CA PRO A 163 -26.80 -7.52 -2.75
C PRO A 163 -25.95 -8.67 -2.19
N MET A 164 -26.09 -9.00 -0.91
CA MET A 164 -25.23 -10.02 -0.26
C MET A 164 -25.27 -11.39 -0.96
N LYS A 165 -26.36 -11.73 -1.64
CA LYS A 165 -26.48 -12.94 -2.48
C LYS A 165 -25.58 -12.96 -3.72
N GLU A 166 -25.11 -11.79 -4.18
CA GLU A 166 -24.23 -11.63 -5.33
C GLU A 166 -22.76 -11.50 -4.91
N VAL A 167 -22.49 -10.96 -3.72
CA VAL A 167 -21.15 -10.90 -3.13
C VAL A 167 -20.64 -12.32 -2.90
N ALA A 168 -19.61 -12.74 -3.64
CA ALA A 168 -19.12 -14.12 -3.63
C ALA A 168 -20.25 -15.18 -3.71
N TRP A 169 -21.28 -14.89 -4.51
CA TRP A 169 -22.48 -15.72 -4.67
C TRP A 169 -23.22 -16.04 -3.35
N GLY A 170 -23.15 -15.15 -2.36
CA GLY A 170 -23.78 -15.33 -1.05
C GLY A 170 -23.12 -16.40 -0.17
N LYS A 171 -21.96 -16.93 -0.56
CA LYS A 171 -21.27 -18.00 0.17
C LYS A 171 -20.41 -17.49 1.34
N ILE A 172 -20.26 -16.17 1.49
CA ILE A 172 -19.61 -15.54 2.66
C ILE A 172 -20.71 -14.95 3.56
N ALA A 173 -20.98 -15.61 4.68
CA ALA A 173 -22.07 -15.28 5.59
C ALA A 173 -21.60 -14.65 6.91
N THR A 174 -20.35 -14.86 7.33
CA THR A 174 -19.88 -14.44 8.66
C THR A 174 -18.63 -13.54 8.62
N PRO A 175 -18.45 -12.66 9.63
CA PRO A 175 -17.21 -11.89 9.78
C PRO A 175 -15.96 -12.77 9.92
N GLN A 176 -16.08 -13.95 10.51
CA GLN A 176 -14.97 -14.91 10.66
C GLN A 176 -14.51 -15.45 9.31
N GLN A 177 -15.45 -15.75 8.41
CA GLN A 177 -15.14 -16.14 7.04
C GLN A 177 -14.41 -15.02 6.29
N TRP A 178 -14.85 -13.77 6.44
CA TRP A 178 -14.15 -12.60 5.88
C TRP A 178 -12.74 -12.47 6.45
N LYS A 179 -12.57 -12.58 7.76
CA LYS A 179 -11.28 -12.49 8.43
C LYS A 179 -10.31 -13.56 7.94
N GLN A 180 -10.78 -14.80 7.75
CA GLN A 180 -9.96 -15.88 7.23
C GLN A 180 -9.55 -15.65 5.77
N LEU A 181 -10.48 -15.20 4.90
CA LEU A 181 -10.16 -14.88 3.51
C LEU A 181 -9.19 -13.69 3.39
N ALA A 182 -9.36 -12.67 4.23
CA ALA A 182 -8.51 -11.49 4.26
C ALA A 182 -7.02 -11.86 4.43
N GLN A 183 -6.71 -12.95 5.13
CA GLN A 183 -5.34 -13.44 5.28
C GLN A 183 -4.65 -13.75 3.94
N LEU A 184 -5.39 -14.14 2.89
CA LEU A 184 -4.80 -14.34 1.55
C LEU A 184 -4.39 -13.03 0.91
N LYS A 185 -5.22 -12.00 1.06
CA LYS A 185 -4.99 -10.66 0.53
C LYS A 185 -3.85 -9.96 1.29
N ASP A 186 -3.89 -10.03 2.62
CA ASP A 186 -2.88 -9.44 3.50
C ASP A 186 -1.55 -10.19 3.35
N GLY A 187 -1.59 -11.53 3.32
CA GLY A 187 -0.42 -12.37 3.10
C GLY A 187 0.26 -12.15 1.74
N TYR A 188 -0.52 -11.91 0.68
CA TYR A 188 0.01 -11.50 -0.63
C TYR A 188 0.74 -10.16 -0.53
N GLN A 189 0.12 -9.17 0.09
CA GLN A 189 0.70 -7.83 0.22
C GLN A 189 1.96 -7.85 1.09
N ASP A 190 1.92 -8.54 2.22
CA ASP A 190 3.04 -8.66 3.14
C ASP A 190 4.21 -9.40 2.48
N SER A 191 3.95 -10.54 1.85
CA SER A 191 5.01 -11.33 1.23
C SER A 191 5.75 -10.58 0.13
N LEU A 192 5.08 -9.66 -0.58
CA LEU A 192 5.67 -8.92 -1.70
C LEU A 192 6.30 -7.58 -1.31
N PHE A 193 5.75 -6.90 -0.31
CA PHE A 193 5.99 -5.47 -0.13
C PHE A 193 6.47 -5.04 1.25
N THR A 194 6.50 -5.94 2.25
CA THR A 194 6.86 -5.56 3.64
C THR A 194 8.23 -6.03 4.09
N SER A 195 8.90 -6.92 3.36
CA SER A 195 10.28 -7.26 3.71
C SER A 195 11.17 -6.01 3.61
N PRO A 196 12.06 -5.72 4.59
CA PRO A 196 12.82 -4.48 4.60
C PRO A 196 13.64 -4.25 3.32
N VAL A 197 14.28 -5.30 2.79
CA VAL A 197 15.09 -5.23 1.56
C VAL A 197 14.25 -4.81 0.34
N VAL A 198 13.04 -5.37 0.18
CA VAL A 198 12.16 -5.01 -0.94
C VAL A 198 11.51 -3.66 -0.69
N ALA A 199 10.97 -3.43 0.51
CA ALA A 199 10.27 -2.22 0.90
C ALA A 199 11.15 -0.97 0.72
N GLN A 200 12.41 -1.03 1.14
CA GLN A 200 13.36 0.07 0.98
C GLN A 200 13.62 0.42 -0.48
N ASN A 201 13.72 -0.59 -1.36
CA ASN A 201 13.89 -0.35 -2.79
C ASN A 201 12.62 0.26 -3.40
N VAL A 202 11.48 -0.44 -3.27
CA VAL A 202 10.25 -0.08 -4.02
C VAL A 202 9.58 1.19 -3.51
N ALA A 203 9.77 1.54 -2.23
CA ALA A 203 9.21 2.77 -1.64
C ALA A 203 10.15 3.97 -1.76
N LYS A 204 11.38 3.81 -2.28
CA LYS A 204 12.40 4.87 -2.30
C LYS A 204 11.91 6.17 -2.97
N PRO A 205 11.24 6.17 -4.14
CA PRO A 205 10.76 7.41 -4.76
C PRO A 205 9.78 8.16 -3.86
N LEU A 206 8.78 7.45 -3.32
CA LEU A 206 7.79 8.06 -2.43
C LEU A 206 8.40 8.55 -1.13
N LEU A 207 9.29 7.78 -0.50
CA LEU A 207 9.95 8.19 0.73
C LEU A 207 10.84 9.40 0.51
N THR A 208 11.49 9.49 -0.66
CA THR A 208 12.25 10.68 -1.06
C THR A 208 11.32 11.89 -1.18
N TYR A 209 10.16 11.72 -1.83
CA TYR A 209 9.16 12.78 -1.94
C TYR A 209 8.66 13.24 -0.56
N ILE A 210 8.24 12.30 0.30
CA ILE A 210 7.76 12.59 1.67
C ILE A 210 8.86 13.27 2.49
N ASN A 211 10.10 12.79 2.41
CA ASN A 211 11.23 13.36 3.12
C ASN A 211 11.50 14.80 2.67
N ASN A 212 11.44 15.08 1.37
CA ASN A 212 11.62 16.42 0.83
C ASN A 212 10.46 17.36 1.23
N ALA A 213 9.22 16.85 1.26
CA ALA A 213 8.05 17.62 1.67
C ALA A 213 8.04 17.96 3.18
N LEU A 214 8.60 17.09 4.02
CA LEU A 214 8.60 17.26 5.48
C LEU A 214 9.88 17.88 6.05
N LEU A 215 11.04 17.46 5.55
CA LEU A 215 12.36 17.79 6.09
C LEU A 215 13.22 18.64 5.15
N GLY A 216 12.78 18.86 3.91
CA GLY A 216 13.45 19.78 3.01
C GLY A 216 13.45 21.21 3.55
N GLU A 217 14.35 22.05 3.05
CA GLU A 217 14.35 23.48 3.37
C GLU A 217 12.97 24.07 3.08
N ARG A 218 12.31 24.53 4.14
CA ARG A 218 10.94 25.03 4.05
C ARG A 218 10.95 26.37 3.34
N LYS A 219 10.65 26.34 2.04
CA LYS A 219 10.42 27.57 1.27
C LYS A 219 9.25 28.34 1.89
N PRO A 220 9.28 29.70 1.88
CA PRO A 220 8.18 30.51 2.40
C PRO A 220 6.81 30.12 1.83
N ASP A 221 6.79 29.68 0.57
CA ASP A 221 5.59 29.32 -0.18
C ASP A 221 5.29 27.80 -0.20
N ALA A 222 5.96 27.02 0.65
CA ALA A 222 5.70 25.59 0.74
C ALA A 222 4.28 25.32 1.28
N PRO A 223 3.56 24.33 0.73
CA PRO A 223 2.21 24.01 1.20
C PRO A 223 2.24 23.61 2.68
N LYS A 224 1.18 24.00 3.40
CA LYS A 224 0.97 23.58 4.80
C LYS A 224 0.47 22.14 4.89
N LEU A 225 -0.23 21.68 3.85
CA LEU A 225 -0.77 20.34 3.73
C LEU A 225 -0.45 19.77 2.36
N THR A 226 0.18 18.60 2.32
CA THR A 226 0.34 17.81 1.11
C THR A 226 -0.48 16.52 1.21
N VAL A 227 -1.36 16.27 0.25
CA VAL A 227 -2.19 15.07 0.15
C VAL A 227 -1.68 14.22 -1.00
N LEU A 228 -1.28 12.99 -0.69
CA LEU A 228 -0.76 12.03 -1.67
C LEU A 228 -1.77 10.90 -1.92
N VAL A 229 -2.10 10.67 -3.19
CA VAL A 229 -3.09 9.68 -3.61
C VAL A 229 -2.48 8.68 -4.60
N GLY A 230 -2.05 7.52 -4.09
CA GLY A 230 -1.47 6.43 -4.90
C GLY A 230 -2.41 5.23 -5.11
N PRO A 231 -2.02 4.23 -5.92
CA PRO A 231 -2.81 3.02 -6.20
C PRO A 231 -2.85 1.97 -5.07
N ARG A 232 -3.83 1.05 -5.16
CA ARG A 232 -4.24 0.07 -4.11
C ARG A 232 -3.14 -0.83 -3.52
N LEU A 233 -2.02 -1.05 -4.21
CA LEU A 233 -0.97 -1.97 -3.75
C LEU A 233 -0.08 -1.40 -2.63
N GLN A 234 -0.19 -0.11 -2.32
CA GLN A 234 0.51 0.47 -1.16
C GLN A 234 -0.25 1.57 -0.42
N TYR A 235 -1.25 2.22 -1.01
CA TYR A 235 -1.68 3.54 -0.54
C TYR A 235 -3.17 3.56 -0.15
N ARG A 236 -3.44 3.51 1.16
CA ARG A 236 -4.64 4.18 1.69
C ARG A 236 -4.22 5.65 1.90
N LEU A 237 -4.95 6.57 1.27
CA LEU A 237 -4.82 8.04 1.34
C LEU A 237 -3.83 8.54 2.41
N ALA A 238 -2.69 9.10 2.00
CA ALA A 238 -1.71 9.67 2.90
C ALA A 238 -1.81 11.19 2.91
N ALA A 239 -2.31 11.78 4.00
CA ALA A 239 -2.19 13.20 4.27
C ALA A 239 -0.86 13.42 5.02
N VAL A 240 0.12 13.98 4.34
CA VAL A 240 1.45 14.25 4.92
C VAL A 240 1.34 15.54 5.73
N GLY A 241 1.07 15.36 7.03
CA GLY A 241 0.95 16.44 8.03
C GLY A 241 0.96 15.97 9.49
N HIS A 242 1.38 14.72 9.77
CA HIS A 242 1.41 13.94 11.04
C HIS A 242 0.57 12.63 11.07
N ALA A 243 0.46 11.90 9.95
CA ALA A 243 0.05 10.49 9.98
C ALA A 243 0.57 9.70 8.75
N VAL A 244 1.29 8.61 9.00
CA VAL A 244 1.77 7.61 8.01
C VAL A 244 1.51 6.24 8.70
N PRO A 245 1.02 5.16 8.03
CA PRO A 245 1.66 4.74 6.79
C PRO A 245 0.88 3.98 5.70
N ALA A 246 1.49 4.03 4.51
CA ALA A 246 1.37 3.12 3.37
C ALA A 246 2.25 1.87 3.58
N VAL A 247 1.86 0.67 3.16
CA VAL A 247 2.46 -0.61 3.63
C VAL A 247 3.99 -0.71 3.43
N SER A 248 4.52 -0.45 2.23
CA SER A 248 5.97 -0.47 1.99
C SER A 248 6.70 0.70 2.65
N ALA A 249 6.08 1.88 2.68
CA ALA A 249 6.64 3.02 3.39
C ALA A 249 6.67 2.79 4.91
N ALA A 250 5.66 2.10 5.47
CA ALA A 250 5.59 1.69 6.87
C ALA A 250 6.76 0.78 7.22
N ALA A 251 6.94 -0.27 6.42
CA ALA A 251 7.99 -1.26 6.62
C ALA A 251 9.38 -0.63 6.53
N ALA A 252 9.61 0.20 5.52
CA ALA A 252 10.88 0.90 5.32
C ALA A 252 11.18 1.92 6.44
N VAL A 253 10.16 2.64 6.95
CA VAL A 253 10.33 3.59 8.06
C VAL A 253 10.59 2.87 9.38
N ARG A 254 9.92 1.73 9.65
CA ARG A 254 10.09 0.95 10.88
C ARG A 254 11.53 0.43 11.04
N GLU A 255 12.10 -0.13 9.99
CA GLU A 255 13.50 -0.60 9.99
C GLU A 255 14.49 0.54 10.25
N ASN A 256 14.27 1.74 9.68
CA ASN A 256 15.14 2.89 9.94
C ASN A 256 15.08 3.35 11.41
N ALA A 257 13.93 3.18 12.08
CA ALA A 257 13.83 3.44 13.52
C ALA A 257 14.60 2.40 14.33
N ASP A 258 14.48 1.11 13.98
CA ASP A 258 15.20 0.01 14.66
C ASP A 258 16.73 0.08 14.44
N ARG A 259 17.19 0.48 13.24
CA ARG A 259 18.61 0.74 12.96
C ARG A 259 19.19 1.94 13.72
N ARG A 260 18.40 3.00 13.94
CA ARG A 260 18.83 4.15 14.76
C ARG A 260 18.95 3.79 16.23
N GLN A 261 18.10 2.90 16.75
CA GLN A 261 18.21 2.40 18.12
C GLN A 261 19.41 1.47 18.32
N THR A 262 19.79 0.71 17.30
CA THR A 262 20.94 -0.21 17.34
C THR A 262 22.28 0.45 16.96
N GLY A 263 22.26 1.70 16.50
CA GLY A 263 23.41 2.42 15.94
C GLY A 263 24.04 3.51 16.82
N VAL A 264 23.87 3.49 18.14
CA VAL A 264 24.66 4.37 19.05
C VAL A 264 25.94 3.61 19.46
N PRO A 265 27.14 3.97 18.97
CA PRO A 265 28.37 3.44 19.52
C PRO A 265 28.62 4.13 20.86
N ALA A 266 28.77 3.34 21.93
CA ALA A 266 29.32 3.82 23.18
C ALA A 266 30.77 4.28 22.95
N LEU A 267 31.00 5.60 22.89
CA LEU A 267 32.34 6.16 22.84
C LEU A 267 32.51 7.28 23.87
N ALA A 268 33.44 6.97 24.80
CA ALA A 268 34.31 7.86 25.56
C ALA A 268 33.79 8.57 26.82
N ARG A 269 33.97 7.92 27.99
CA ARG A 269 34.50 8.57 29.21
C ARG A 269 35.53 7.67 29.94
N ARG A 270 36.77 7.70 29.44
CA ARG A 270 38.03 7.70 30.21
C ARG A 270 38.80 8.90 29.64
N ALA A 271 39.41 9.83 30.36
CA ALA A 271 39.83 9.90 31.75
C ALA A 271 39.97 11.38 32.15
N LYS A 272 39.80 11.69 33.44
CA LYS A 272 40.77 12.45 34.25
C LYS A 272 40.34 12.44 35.72
N GLN A 273 41.11 11.70 36.51
CA GLN A 273 41.34 11.87 37.95
C GLN A 273 41.94 13.25 38.23
N PRO A 274 41.92 13.74 39.47
CA PRO A 274 42.83 13.25 40.53
C PRO A 274 42.18 12.27 41.51
#